data_AF-A0A960MK42-F1
#
_entry.id   AF-A0A960MK42-F1
#
_cell.length_a   1.000
_cell.length_b   1.000
_cell.length_c   1.000
_cell.angle_alpha   90.00
_cell.angle_beta   90.00
_cell.angle_gamma   90.00
#
_symmetry.space_group_name_H-M   'P 1'
#
loop_
_entity.id
_entity.type
_entity.pdbx_description
1 polymer ?
#
loop_
_entity_poly.entity_id
_entity_poly.type
_entity_poly.pdbx_seq_one_letter_code
_entity_poly.pdbx_strand_id
1 'polypeptide(L)'
;MELSGPQAFYNQPQYEQITRKELQDHFPHEKPAIVFEKGARWVRLTTEVIFNGSSLALIYCVTSYCLEKISSRLSLPKLPKGVIWITIPIGVYNHLYIGVGWLVHWGSQPWLSYDHERCSNKRGELFEKAEVVKRLNIQANGCFIDTIIMGKKENFDKGRWLIVSLGSGERYEELYDSYLMLAEKLNANLLLYNYPSYGASGGYLPNKAAILAAHQAMHFFAREMLKAREIVDIGNSIGGGVQGESLKDLVLAEQVKYVFLKHMTFARLSGVADNLVINHAGLLISFLNF
;
A
#
# COMPACT_ATOMS: atom_id res chain seq x y z
N MET A 1 -18.83 -9.50 -20.87
CA MET A 1 -19.12 -8.06 -20.89
C MET A 1 -18.17 -7.45 -21.90
N GLU A 2 -18.62 -7.34 -23.16
CA GLU A 2 -17.83 -6.72 -24.23
C GLU A 2 -17.77 -5.22 -23.97
N LEU A 3 -16.58 -4.68 -23.71
CA LEU A 3 -16.35 -3.25 -23.72
C LEU A 3 -16.12 -2.81 -25.16
N SER A 4 -17.17 -2.83 -25.98
CA SER A 4 -17.13 -2.29 -27.34
C SER A 4 -18.28 -1.31 -27.56
N GLY A 5 -17.93 -0.05 -27.83
CA GLY A 5 -18.88 0.96 -28.28
C GLY A 5 -18.38 2.39 -28.07
N PRO A 6 -19.02 3.39 -28.69
CA PRO A 6 -18.73 4.82 -28.52
C PRO A 6 -18.86 5.33 -27.08
N GLN A 7 -19.46 4.52 -26.19
CA GLN A 7 -19.59 4.76 -24.76
C GLN A 7 -18.35 4.33 -23.96
N ALA A 8 -17.33 3.72 -24.57
CA ALA A 8 -16.15 3.24 -23.84
C ALA A 8 -14.99 4.27 -23.72
N PHE A 9 -15.21 5.54 -24.14
CA PHE A 9 -14.16 6.56 -24.24
C PHE A 9 -14.71 7.92 -23.77
N TYR A 10 -14.14 8.47 -22.69
CA TYR A 10 -14.68 9.68 -22.02
C TYR A 10 -13.64 10.80 -21.95
N ASN A 11 -13.83 11.82 -22.80
CA ASN A 11 -13.15 13.11 -22.73
C ASN A 11 -14.20 14.20 -22.44
N GLN A 12 -14.70 14.40 -21.20
CA GLN A 12 -15.56 15.56 -20.88
C GLN A 12 -15.55 16.03 -19.40
N PRO A 13 -15.81 17.33 -19.11
CA PRO A 13 -15.78 17.99 -17.78
C PRO A 13 -16.83 17.52 -16.75
N GLN A 14 -17.73 16.62 -17.14
CA GLN A 14 -18.83 16.13 -16.31
C GLN A 14 -18.59 14.69 -15.82
N TYR A 15 -17.34 14.22 -15.92
CA TYR A 15 -16.90 12.87 -15.59
C TYR A 15 -17.42 12.36 -14.23
N GLU A 16 -17.38 13.18 -13.19
CA GLU A 16 -17.78 12.76 -11.84
C GLU A 16 -19.30 12.51 -11.74
N GLN A 17 -20.13 13.28 -12.45
CA GLN A 17 -21.58 13.11 -12.50
C GLN A 17 -21.98 11.92 -13.39
N ILE A 18 -21.32 11.75 -14.53
CA ILE A 18 -21.60 10.64 -15.45
C ILE A 18 -21.14 9.31 -14.85
N THR A 19 -19.97 9.26 -14.21
CA THR A 19 -19.51 8.08 -13.46
C THR A 19 -20.48 7.73 -12.33
N ARG A 20 -21.01 8.73 -11.60
CA ARG A 20 -22.04 8.50 -10.57
C ARG A 20 -23.32 7.89 -11.15
N LYS A 21 -23.75 8.39 -12.31
CA LYS A 21 -24.97 7.96 -12.98
C LYS A 21 -24.82 6.58 -13.62
N GLU A 22 -23.70 6.29 -14.27
CA GLU A 22 -23.39 4.97 -14.82
C GLU A 22 -23.18 3.92 -13.73
N LEU A 23 -22.62 4.31 -12.57
CA LEU A 23 -22.59 3.46 -11.39
C LEU A 23 -24.00 3.17 -10.85
N GLN A 24 -24.93 4.11 -10.94
CA GLN A 24 -26.33 3.90 -10.55
C GLN A 24 -27.11 3.05 -11.58
N ASP A 25 -26.86 3.24 -12.87
CA ASP A 25 -27.62 2.63 -13.97
C ASP A 25 -27.12 1.21 -14.33
N HIS A 26 -25.83 0.91 -14.14
CA HIS A 26 -25.25 -0.41 -14.45
C HIS A 26 -24.86 -1.25 -13.23
N PHE A 27 -24.85 -0.66 -12.03
CA PHE A 27 -24.63 -1.37 -10.77
C PHE A 27 -25.74 -1.00 -9.77
N PRO A 28 -26.99 -1.45 -9.98
CA PRO A 28 -28.08 -1.19 -9.05
C PRO A 28 -27.77 -1.88 -7.71
N HIS A 29 -27.26 -1.12 -6.76
CA HIS A 29 -27.08 -1.48 -5.35
C HIS A 29 -26.29 -2.75 -4.97
N GLU A 30 -25.69 -3.50 -5.88
CA GLU A 30 -24.74 -4.56 -5.54
C GLU A 30 -23.30 -4.09 -5.78
N LYS A 31 -22.61 -3.83 -4.67
CA LYS A 31 -21.16 -3.59 -4.61
C LYS A 31 -20.44 -4.64 -5.49
N PRO A 32 -19.61 -4.26 -6.50
CA PRO A 32 -18.59 -5.18 -6.99
C PRO A 32 -17.48 -5.21 -5.95
N ALA A 33 -17.77 -5.89 -4.85
CA ALA A 33 -16.84 -6.25 -3.84
C ALA A 33 -16.68 -7.75 -3.95
N ILE A 34 -15.55 -8.23 -4.44
CA ILE A 34 -15.09 -9.57 -4.08
C ILE A 34 -14.70 -9.46 -2.61
N VAL A 35 -15.70 -9.66 -1.75
CA VAL A 35 -15.58 -9.53 -0.31
C VAL A 35 -14.93 -10.81 0.23
N PHE A 36 -13.65 -10.75 0.59
CA PHE A 36 -13.08 -11.65 1.59
C PHE A 36 -13.27 -11.00 2.98
N GLU A 37 -14.46 -11.18 3.59
CA GLU A 37 -14.80 -10.62 4.89
C GLU A 37 -14.66 -11.64 6.02
N LYS A 38 -13.94 -11.25 7.07
CA LYS A 38 -14.48 -11.12 8.45
C LYS A 38 -13.44 -10.68 9.51
N GLY A 39 -12.15 -10.58 9.18
CA GLY A 39 -11.09 -10.36 10.19
C GLY A 39 -10.78 -8.92 10.60
N ALA A 40 -11.04 -7.92 9.76
CA ALA A 40 -10.33 -6.63 9.88
C ALA A 40 -10.75 -5.72 11.05
N ARG A 41 -12.02 -5.70 11.46
CA ARG A 41 -12.51 -4.78 12.53
C ARG A 41 -12.03 -5.17 13.93
N TRP A 42 -12.03 -6.47 14.24
CA TRP A 42 -11.53 -6.97 15.52
C TRP A 42 -10.02 -6.82 15.63
N VAL A 43 -9.29 -7.08 14.55
CA VAL A 43 -7.83 -6.89 14.51
C VAL A 43 -7.45 -5.42 14.77
N ARG A 44 -8.21 -4.44 14.27
CA ARG A 44 -8.00 -3.01 14.59
C ARG A 44 -8.11 -2.74 16.09
N LEU A 45 -9.24 -3.12 16.70
CA LEU A 45 -9.47 -2.93 18.13
C LEU A 45 -8.42 -3.67 18.96
N THR A 46 -8.07 -4.89 18.60
CA THR A 46 -7.07 -5.69 19.31
C THR A 46 -5.67 -5.08 19.18
N THR A 47 -5.26 -4.61 18.01
CA THR A 47 -3.91 -4.03 17.81
C THR A 47 -3.79 -2.68 18.51
N GLU A 48 -4.81 -1.82 18.43
CA GLU A 48 -4.86 -0.56 19.17
C GLU A 48 -4.86 -0.80 20.69
N VAL A 49 -5.62 -1.79 21.18
CA VAL A 49 -5.67 -2.14 22.60
C VAL A 49 -4.37 -2.77 23.09
N ILE A 50 -3.73 -3.64 22.30
CA ILE A 50 -2.44 -4.25 22.67
C ILE A 50 -1.34 -3.19 22.61
N PHE A 51 -1.31 -2.34 21.58
CA PHE A 51 -0.32 -1.28 21.45
C PHE A 51 -0.49 -0.26 22.57
N ASN A 52 -1.68 0.35 22.68
CA ASN A 52 -1.95 1.31 23.75
C ASN A 52 -1.79 0.68 25.14
N GLY A 53 -2.23 -0.57 25.33
CA GLY A 53 -2.07 -1.29 26.59
C GLY A 53 -0.60 -1.55 26.92
N SER A 54 0.22 -1.98 25.96
CA SER A 54 1.65 -2.23 26.17
C SER A 54 2.45 -0.92 26.31
N SER A 55 2.12 0.13 25.57
CA SER A 55 2.68 1.48 25.73
C SER A 55 2.31 2.08 27.08
N LEU A 56 1.04 1.99 27.50
CA LEU A 56 0.60 2.44 28.83
C LEU A 56 1.26 1.64 29.94
N ALA A 57 1.41 0.32 29.78
CA ALA A 57 2.13 -0.51 30.73
C ALA A 57 3.62 -0.13 30.81
N LEU A 58 4.26 0.15 29.68
CA LEU A 58 5.65 0.62 29.61
C LEU A 58 5.81 1.99 30.28
N ILE A 59 4.96 2.95 29.93
CA ILE A 59 4.92 4.29 30.54
C ILE A 59 4.70 4.17 32.04
N TYR A 60 3.74 3.35 32.48
CA TYR A 60 3.46 3.12 33.90
C TYR A 60 4.66 2.49 34.62
N CYS A 61 5.31 1.48 34.04
CA CYS A 61 6.49 0.84 34.62
C CYS A 61 7.65 1.83 34.77
N VAL A 62 7.95 2.58 33.72
CA VAL A 62 9.02 3.60 33.72
C VAL A 62 8.71 4.72 34.71
N THR A 63 7.48 5.22 34.71
CA THR A 63 7.05 6.30 35.61
C THR A 63 7.07 5.86 37.06
N SER A 64 6.56 4.65 37.37
CA SER A 64 6.59 4.10 38.73
C SER A 64 8.01 3.88 39.23
N TYR A 65 8.92 3.40 38.36
CA TYR A 65 10.34 3.25 38.69
C TYR A 65 11.02 4.61 38.98
N CYS A 66 10.77 5.63 38.14
CA CYS A 66 11.30 6.97 38.36
C CYS A 66 10.73 7.63 39.63
N LEU A 67 9.43 7.49 39.88
CA LEU A 67 8.77 8.06 41.07
C LEU A 67 9.19 7.38 42.37
N GLU A 68 9.43 6.06 42.38
CA GLU A 68 9.98 5.35 43.55
C GLU A 68 11.35 5.90 43.95
N LYS A 69 12.16 6.33 42.98
CA LYS A 69 13.46 6.97 43.23
C LYS A 69 13.37 8.41 43.74
N ILE A 70 12.34 9.16 43.32
CA ILE A 70 12.22 10.60 43.64
C ILE A 70 11.40 10.82 44.92
N SER A 71 10.41 9.97 45.20
CA SER A 71 9.50 10.14 46.32
C SER A 71 9.19 8.81 46.99
N SER A 72 9.80 8.59 48.14
CA SER A 72 9.45 7.47 49.04
C SER A 72 8.03 7.56 49.62
N ARG A 73 7.31 8.67 49.35
CA ARG A 73 5.98 8.96 49.91
C ARG A 73 4.81 8.60 49.00
N LEU A 74 5.05 8.25 47.73
CA LEU A 74 3.98 7.86 46.80
C LEU A 74 3.75 6.35 46.86
N SER A 75 2.63 5.93 47.44
CA SER A 75 2.20 4.53 47.52
C SER A 75 1.54 4.07 46.22
N LEU A 76 2.29 4.05 45.12
CA LEU A 76 1.82 3.42 43.88
C LEU A 76 1.87 1.88 44.00
N PRO A 77 0.93 1.14 43.40
CA PRO A 77 0.98 -0.32 43.34
C PRO A 77 2.30 -0.79 42.73
N LYS A 78 3.08 -1.58 43.47
CA LYS A 78 4.35 -2.12 42.95
C LYS A 78 4.04 -3.31 42.04
N LEU A 79 4.35 -3.19 40.76
CA LEU A 79 4.39 -4.34 39.87
C LEU A 79 5.50 -5.31 40.32
N PRO A 80 5.29 -6.63 40.26
CA PRO A 80 6.35 -7.58 40.55
C PRO A 80 7.56 -7.33 39.65
N LYS A 81 8.77 -7.29 40.21
CA LYS A 81 10.00 -7.00 39.45
C LYS A 81 10.14 -7.87 38.20
N GLY A 82 9.79 -9.15 38.29
CA GLY A 82 9.81 -10.08 37.15
C GLY A 82 8.90 -9.65 35.99
N VAL A 83 7.72 -9.09 36.28
CA VAL A 83 6.79 -8.59 35.25
C VAL A 83 7.41 -7.38 34.55
N ILE A 84 8.00 -6.44 35.29
CA ILE A 84 8.65 -5.24 34.73
C ILE A 84 9.79 -5.64 33.77
N TRP A 85 10.64 -6.58 34.20
CA TRP A 85 11.77 -7.04 33.37
C TRP A 85 11.36 -7.78 32.10
N ILE A 86 10.15 -8.33 32.04
CA ILE A 86 9.59 -8.97 30.83
C ILE A 86 8.86 -7.94 29.97
N THR A 87 8.08 -7.04 30.55
CA THR A 87 7.26 -6.07 29.80
C THR A 87 8.08 -4.98 29.13
N ILE A 88 9.17 -4.52 29.75
CA ILE A 88 10.06 -3.52 29.15
C ILE A 88 10.64 -3.99 27.81
N PRO A 89 11.36 -5.14 27.71
CA PRO A 89 11.96 -5.55 26.44
C PRO A 89 10.90 -5.87 25.37
N ILE A 90 9.76 -6.44 25.73
CA ILE A 90 8.66 -6.67 24.78
C ILE A 90 8.09 -5.34 24.29
N GLY A 91 7.85 -4.39 25.20
CA GLY A 91 7.38 -3.05 24.87
C GLY A 91 8.34 -2.32 23.95
N VAL A 92 9.63 -2.30 24.28
CA VAL A 92 10.68 -1.70 23.45
C VAL A 92 10.75 -2.36 22.09
N TYR A 93 10.77 -3.70 22.02
CA TYR A 93 10.79 -4.44 20.76
C TYR A 93 9.59 -4.07 19.87
N ASN A 94 8.38 -4.03 20.43
CA ASN A 94 7.17 -3.67 19.67
C ASN A 94 7.22 -2.22 19.15
N HIS A 95 7.70 -1.26 19.96
CA HIS A 95 7.83 0.14 19.53
C HIS A 95 8.89 0.28 18.43
N LEU A 96 10.03 -0.39 18.56
CA LEU A 96 11.07 -0.39 17.53
C LEU A 96 10.56 -1.04 16.25
N TYR A 97 9.87 -2.18 16.34
CA TYR A 97 9.30 -2.89 15.20
C TYR A 97 8.28 -2.03 14.45
N ILE A 98 7.38 -1.36 15.16
CA ILE A 98 6.40 -0.44 14.57
C ILE A 98 7.09 0.80 13.99
N GLY A 99 8.06 1.37 14.71
CA GLY A 99 8.83 2.52 14.22
C GLY A 99 9.57 2.21 12.93
N VAL A 100 10.19 1.03 12.82
CA VAL A 100 10.80 0.55 11.57
C VAL A 100 9.72 0.36 10.49
N GLY A 101 8.56 -0.18 10.84
CA GLY A 101 7.42 -0.26 9.93
C GLY A 101 7.01 1.10 9.36
N TRP A 102 6.95 2.14 10.19
CA TRP A 102 6.64 3.51 9.78
C TRP A 102 7.74 4.15 8.92
N LEU A 103 9.01 3.83 9.17
CA LEU A 103 10.13 4.28 8.34
C LEU A 103 10.13 3.60 6.96
N VAL A 104 9.81 2.31 6.92
CA VAL A 104 9.81 1.51 5.69
C VAL A 104 8.56 1.76 4.86
N HIS A 105 7.40 1.91 5.49
CA HIS A 105 6.10 2.06 4.84
C HIS A 105 5.46 3.39 5.22
N TRP A 106 5.83 4.44 4.48
CA TRP A 106 5.44 5.81 4.79
C TRP A 106 3.91 6.03 4.90
N GLY A 107 3.12 5.29 4.11
CA GLY A 107 1.64 5.36 4.15
C GLY A 107 1.01 4.75 5.40
N SER A 108 1.81 4.15 6.29
CA SER A 108 1.32 3.62 7.58
C SER A 108 1.47 4.64 8.73
N GLN A 109 2.07 5.80 8.46
CA GLN A 109 2.25 6.86 9.45
C GLN A 109 0.91 7.56 9.73
N PRO A 110 0.44 7.59 10.99
CA PRO A 110 -0.89 8.12 11.32
C PRO A 110 -1.00 9.65 11.15
N TRP A 111 0.13 10.36 11.08
CA TRP A 111 0.18 11.81 10.88
C TRP A 111 0.31 12.22 9.42
N LEU A 112 0.48 11.29 8.47
CA LEU A 112 0.41 11.66 7.06
C LEU A 112 -1.05 11.91 6.70
N SER A 113 -1.40 13.18 6.63
CA SER A 113 -2.64 13.59 6.01
C SER A 113 -2.58 13.28 4.52
N TYR A 114 -3.51 12.44 4.09
CA TYR A 114 -3.77 12.28 2.67
C TYR A 114 -4.42 13.56 2.14
N ASP A 115 -3.67 14.31 1.34
CA ASP A 115 -4.18 15.49 0.64
C ASP A 115 -5.08 15.04 -0.52
N HIS A 116 -6.37 14.87 -0.21
CA HIS A 116 -7.39 14.45 -1.14
C HIS A 116 -7.49 15.37 -2.37
N GLU A 117 -7.35 16.68 -2.17
CA GLU A 117 -7.51 17.67 -3.24
C GLU A 117 -6.34 17.59 -4.21
N ARG A 118 -5.10 17.62 -3.70
CA ARG A 118 -3.91 17.47 -4.53
C ARG A 118 -3.92 16.17 -5.33
N CYS A 119 -4.28 15.05 -4.71
CA CYS A 119 -4.36 13.77 -5.42
C CYS A 119 -5.49 13.74 -6.44
N SER A 120 -6.64 14.37 -6.15
CA SER A 120 -7.73 14.50 -7.13
C SER A 120 -7.29 15.30 -8.35
N ASN A 121 -6.64 16.45 -8.14
CA ASN A 121 -6.14 17.31 -9.21
C ASN A 121 -5.10 16.59 -10.06
N LYS A 122 -4.12 15.95 -9.43
CA LYS A 122 -3.10 15.16 -10.12
C LYS A 122 -3.67 14.00 -10.93
N ARG A 123 -4.73 13.36 -10.42
CA ARG A 123 -5.46 12.32 -11.16
C ARG A 123 -6.22 12.91 -12.35
N GLY A 124 -6.78 14.11 -12.23
CA GLY A 124 -7.38 14.83 -13.37
C GLY A 124 -6.37 15.05 -14.49
N GLU A 125 -5.18 15.58 -14.17
CA GLU A 125 -4.09 15.76 -15.15
C GLU A 125 -3.70 14.44 -15.83
N LEU A 126 -3.68 13.34 -15.08
CA LEU A 126 -3.41 12.00 -15.61
C LEU A 126 -4.49 11.56 -16.61
N PHE A 127 -5.76 11.85 -16.33
CA PHE A 127 -6.88 11.43 -17.16
C PHE A 127 -6.88 12.13 -18.52
N GLU A 128 -6.39 13.36 -18.58
CA GLU A 128 -6.29 14.14 -19.82
C GLU A 128 -5.20 13.62 -20.79
N LYS A 129 -4.22 12.86 -20.30
CA LYS A 129 -3.07 12.39 -21.10
C LYS A 129 -3.29 11.04 -21.80
N ALA A 130 -4.33 10.30 -21.42
CA ALA A 130 -4.60 8.98 -21.98
C ALA A 130 -5.93 8.98 -22.72
N GLU A 131 -5.98 8.31 -23.87
CA GLU A 131 -7.18 8.21 -24.70
C GLU A 131 -8.29 7.41 -23.99
N VAL A 132 -7.89 6.36 -23.28
CA VAL A 132 -8.78 5.50 -22.49
C VAL A 132 -8.32 5.53 -21.06
N VAL A 133 -9.22 5.87 -20.14
CA VAL A 133 -8.95 5.81 -18.71
C VAL A 133 -10.18 5.34 -17.96
N LYS A 134 -9.98 4.42 -17.00
CA LYS A 134 -11.03 4.00 -16.09
C LYS A 134 -10.47 3.77 -14.70
N ARG A 135 -11.13 4.37 -13.71
CA ARG A 135 -10.87 4.15 -12.29
C ARG A 135 -11.79 3.08 -11.75
N LEU A 136 -11.27 2.22 -10.91
CA LEU A 136 -12.01 1.15 -10.28
C LEU A 136 -11.41 0.82 -8.92
N ASN A 137 -12.17 0.06 -8.15
CA ASN A 137 -11.85 -0.25 -6.78
C ASN A 137 -11.84 -1.76 -6.60
N ILE A 138 -10.70 -2.30 -6.23
CA ILE A 138 -10.51 -3.74 -6.05
C ILE A 138 -10.43 -4.04 -4.56
N GLN A 139 -11.23 -4.99 -4.07
CA GLN A 139 -11.08 -5.45 -2.69
C GLN A 139 -10.02 -6.55 -2.60
N ALA A 140 -9.10 -6.41 -1.65
CA ALA A 140 -8.06 -7.39 -1.39
C ALA A 140 -7.75 -7.42 0.11
N ASN A 141 -7.88 -8.59 0.74
CA ASN A 141 -7.58 -8.80 2.17
C ASN A 141 -8.25 -7.74 3.10
N GLY A 142 -9.54 -7.47 2.88
CA GLY A 142 -10.29 -6.46 3.64
C GLY A 142 -9.89 -5.01 3.39
N CYS A 143 -8.97 -4.76 2.45
CA CYS A 143 -8.57 -3.44 2.00
C CYS A 143 -9.26 -3.11 0.66
N PHE A 144 -9.35 -1.81 0.39
CA PHE A 144 -9.83 -1.26 -0.86
C PHE A 144 -8.64 -0.71 -1.63
N ILE A 145 -8.43 -1.22 -2.84
CA ILE A 145 -7.29 -0.90 -3.68
C ILE A 145 -7.79 -0.03 -4.82
N ASP A 146 -7.49 1.26 -4.72
CA ASP A 146 -7.79 2.23 -5.75
C ASP A 146 -6.86 2.01 -6.95
N THR A 147 -7.49 1.74 -8.09
CA THR A 147 -6.83 1.22 -9.28
C THR A 147 -7.28 2.02 -10.50
N ILE A 148 -6.37 2.26 -11.44
CA ILE A 148 -6.65 2.85 -12.74
C ILE A 148 -6.14 1.93 -13.84
N ILE A 149 -6.97 1.76 -14.86
CA ILE A 149 -6.55 1.25 -16.16
C ILE A 149 -6.46 2.40 -17.15
N MET A 150 -5.45 2.37 -18.00
CA MET A 150 -5.33 3.35 -19.08
C MET A 150 -4.57 2.83 -20.28
N GLY A 151 -4.73 3.47 -21.43
CA GLY A 151 -4.02 3.11 -22.64
C GLY A 151 -4.60 3.81 -23.87
N LYS A 152 -4.19 3.32 -25.04
CA LYS A 152 -4.78 3.67 -26.33
C LYS A 152 -5.81 2.64 -26.72
N LYS A 153 -6.86 3.04 -27.42
CA LYS A 153 -7.96 2.13 -27.79
C LYS A 153 -7.46 0.89 -28.53
N GLU A 154 -6.53 1.06 -29.46
CA GLU A 154 -5.94 -0.01 -30.26
C GLU A 154 -5.05 -0.98 -29.48
N ASN A 155 -4.68 -0.68 -28.23
CA ASN A 155 -3.84 -1.54 -27.41
C ASN A 155 -4.64 -2.52 -26.54
N PHE A 156 -5.93 -2.27 -26.29
CA PHE A 156 -6.75 -3.16 -25.46
C PHE A 156 -6.90 -4.55 -26.06
N ASP A 157 -7.11 -4.65 -27.38
CA ASP A 157 -7.27 -5.93 -28.09
C ASP A 157 -5.96 -6.75 -28.17
N LYS A 158 -4.81 -6.10 -27.95
CA LYS A 158 -3.50 -6.77 -27.94
C LYS A 158 -3.28 -7.56 -26.65
N GLY A 159 -4.01 -7.25 -25.57
CA GLY A 159 -3.93 -7.96 -24.29
C GLY A 159 -2.57 -7.83 -23.58
N ARG A 160 -1.75 -6.82 -23.91
CA ARG A 160 -0.49 -6.54 -23.21
C ARG A 160 -0.74 -5.51 -22.11
N TRP A 161 -0.35 -5.85 -20.89
CA TRP A 161 -0.58 -5.01 -19.71
C TRP A 161 0.74 -4.75 -18.96
N LEU A 162 0.96 -3.48 -18.63
CA LEU A 162 2.02 -3.02 -17.75
C LEU A 162 1.40 -2.81 -16.36
N ILE A 163 1.76 -3.65 -15.39
CA ILE A 163 1.37 -3.50 -13.98
C ILE A 163 2.51 -2.79 -13.26
N VAL A 164 2.20 -1.72 -12.53
CA VAL A 164 3.21 -0.95 -11.79
C VAL A 164 2.95 -1.03 -10.30
N SER A 165 3.91 -1.64 -9.61
CA SER A 165 4.01 -1.76 -8.17
C SER A 165 4.97 -0.69 -7.65
N LEU A 166 4.43 0.30 -6.95
CA LEU A 166 5.16 1.52 -6.57
C LEU A 166 6.01 1.37 -5.30
N GLY A 167 6.89 2.34 -5.09
CA GLY A 167 7.76 2.48 -3.94
C GLY A 167 7.05 2.94 -2.67
N SER A 168 7.82 3.03 -1.59
CA SER A 168 7.32 3.58 -0.33
C SER A 168 7.20 5.10 -0.44
N GLY A 169 6.05 5.65 -0.04
CA GLY A 169 5.79 7.09 -0.15
C GLY A 169 5.29 7.49 -1.54
N GLU A 170 5.26 6.55 -2.48
CA GLU A 170 4.87 6.80 -3.86
C GLU A 170 3.37 6.55 -4.04
N ARG A 171 2.77 7.37 -4.89
CA ARG A 171 1.38 7.30 -5.29
C ARG A 171 1.32 7.32 -6.80
N TYR A 172 0.40 6.55 -7.40
CA TYR A 172 0.32 6.55 -8.86
C TYR A 172 -0.07 7.94 -9.39
N GLU A 173 -0.77 8.74 -8.58
CA GLU A 173 -1.13 10.12 -8.90
C GLU A 173 0.10 11.01 -9.18
N GLU A 174 1.28 10.64 -8.69
CA GLU A 174 2.48 11.48 -8.75
C GLU A 174 3.54 11.00 -9.75
N LEU A 175 3.53 9.71 -10.15
CA LEU A 175 4.64 9.10 -10.89
C LEU A 175 4.28 8.60 -12.29
N TYR A 176 3.13 9.01 -12.80
CA TYR A 176 2.51 8.39 -13.97
C TYR A 176 3.22 8.67 -15.31
N ASP A 177 3.89 9.81 -15.51
CA ASP A 177 4.42 10.20 -16.82
C ASP A 177 5.46 9.21 -17.36
N SER A 178 6.37 8.77 -16.49
CA SER A 178 7.43 7.81 -16.87
C SER A 178 6.87 6.45 -17.27
N TYR A 179 5.88 5.95 -16.53
CA TYR A 179 5.23 4.66 -16.79
C TYR A 179 4.28 4.73 -17.98
N LEU A 180 3.62 5.86 -18.21
CA LEU A 180 2.79 6.08 -19.39
C LEU A 180 3.65 6.04 -20.66
N MET A 181 4.76 6.78 -20.71
CA MET A 181 5.71 6.72 -21.83
C MET A 181 6.26 5.31 -22.06
N LEU A 182 6.53 4.56 -20.99
CA LEU A 182 6.98 3.18 -21.10
C LEU A 182 5.88 2.27 -21.66
N ALA A 183 4.64 2.40 -21.19
CA ALA A 183 3.49 1.66 -21.71
C ALA A 183 3.31 1.93 -23.22
N GLU A 184 3.43 3.17 -23.66
CA GLU A 184 3.36 3.54 -25.07
C GLU A 184 4.45 2.88 -25.91
N LYS A 185 5.72 2.94 -25.45
CA LYS A 185 6.85 2.29 -26.13
C LYS A 185 6.67 0.77 -26.21
N LEU A 186 6.05 0.16 -25.21
CA LEU A 186 5.76 -1.26 -25.18
C LEU A 186 4.47 -1.63 -25.92
N ASN A 187 3.71 -0.67 -26.45
CA ASN A 187 2.35 -0.89 -26.97
C ASN A 187 1.48 -1.67 -25.97
N ALA A 188 1.56 -1.29 -24.70
CA ALA A 188 0.86 -1.91 -23.59
C ALA A 188 -0.24 -0.98 -23.05
N ASN A 189 -1.26 -1.57 -22.44
CA ASN A 189 -2.15 -0.87 -21.52
C ASN A 189 -1.47 -0.79 -20.15
N LEU A 190 -1.80 0.20 -19.34
CA LEU A 190 -1.22 0.44 -18.04
C LEU A 190 -2.26 0.16 -16.94
N LEU A 191 -1.87 -0.61 -15.94
CA LEU A 191 -2.62 -0.89 -14.72
C LEU A 191 -1.85 -0.31 -13.53
N LEU A 192 -2.32 0.82 -13.02
CA LEU A 192 -1.76 1.50 -11.85
C LEU A 192 -2.65 1.23 -10.64
N TYR A 193 -2.04 1.09 -9.47
CA TYR A 193 -2.79 0.94 -8.22
C TYR A 193 -2.00 1.49 -7.05
N ASN A 194 -2.71 1.95 -6.03
CA ASN A 194 -2.10 2.35 -4.78
C ASN A 194 -2.17 1.20 -3.78
N TYR A 195 -1.09 0.95 -3.03
CA TYR A 195 -1.12 0.01 -1.92
C TYR A 195 -2.13 0.43 -0.83
N PRO A 196 -2.55 -0.49 0.06
CA PRO A 196 -3.40 -0.11 1.17
C PRO A 196 -2.80 1.06 1.96
N SER A 197 -3.66 2.02 2.33
CA SER A 197 -3.30 3.27 3.02
C SER A 197 -2.45 4.27 2.20
N TYR A 198 -2.27 4.05 0.89
CA TYR A 198 -1.73 5.06 -0.03
C TYR A 198 -2.81 5.64 -0.92
N GLY A 199 -2.66 6.92 -1.24
CA GLY A 199 -3.55 7.57 -2.20
C GLY A 199 -5.01 7.46 -1.79
N ALA A 200 -5.87 7.16 -2.75
CA ALA A 200 -7.28 6.85 -2.48
C ALA A 200 -7.55 5.40 -2.06
N SER A 201 -6.53 4.54 -1.90
CA SER A 201 -6.71 3.19 -1.37
C SER A 201 -7.04 3.23 0.12
N GLY A 202 -8.04 2.43 0.51
CA GLY A 202 -8.52 2.29 1.87
C GLY A 202 -8.07 0.97 2.49
N GLY A 203 -8.13 0.90 3.81
CA GLY A 203 -7.64 -0.25 4.57
C GLY A 203 -6.78 0.22 5.73
N TYR A 204 -6.88 -0.48 6.86
CA TYR A 204 -6.24 -0.06 8.10
C TYR A 204 -4.96 -0.85 8.34
N LEU A 205 -3.88 -0.14 8.69
CA LEU A 205 -2.55 -0.67 9.00
C LEU A 205 -2.05 -1.66 7.93
N PRO A 206 -1.49 -1.14 6.82
CA PRO A 206 -1.02 -1.97 5.73
C PRO A 206 0.05 -2.89 6.28
N ASN A 207 -0.30 -4.15 6.43
CA ASN A 207 0.65 -5.19 6.80
C ASN A 207 1.15 -5.87 5.54
N LYS A 208 2.26 -6.61 5.69
CA LYS A 208 2.86 -7.38 4.60
C LYS A 208 1.81 -8.18 3.81
N ALA A 209 0.91 -8.89 4.49
CA ALA A 209 -0.10 -9.72 3.81
C ALA A 209 -1.10 -8.88 2.98
N ALA A 210 -1.55 -7.72 3.47
CA ALA A 210 -2.44 -6.83 2.73
C ALA A 210 -1.79 -6.26 1.46
N ILE A 211 -0.53 -5.86 1.55
CA ILE A 211 0.25 -5.31 0.42
C ILE A 211 0.48 -6.39 -0.64
N LEU A 212 0.85 -7.61 -0.22
CA LEU A 212 1.01 -8.76 -1.13
C LEU A 212 -0.31 -9.15 -1.80
N ALA A 213 -1.41 -9.18 -1.03
CA ALA A 213 -2.73 -9.49 -1.55
C ALA A 213 -3.20 -8.44 -2.57
N ALA A 214 -2.90 -7.16 -2.36
CA ALA A 214 -3.19 -6.11 -3.34
C ALA A 214 -2.47 -6.38 -4.67
N HIS A 215 -1.17 -6.69 -4.63
CA HIS A 215 -0.39 -7.03 -5.82
C HIS A 215 -0.94 -8.26 -6.55
N GLN A 216 -1.24 -9.34 -5.79
CA GLN A 216 -1.83 -10.57 -6.35
C GLN A 216 -3.21 -10.31 -6.96
N ALA A 217 -4.02 -9.45 -6.35
CA ALA A 217 -5.33 -9.07 -6.87
C ALA A 217 -5.20 -8.34 -8.22
N MET A 218 -4.16 -7.52 -8.43
CA MET A 218 -3.92 -6.88 -9.74
C MET A 218 -3.59 -7.90 -10.82
N HIS A 219 -2.76 -8.91 -10.50
CA HIS A 219 -2.47 -10.00 -11.43
C HIS A 219 -3.70 -10.85 -11.74
N PHE A 220 -4.50 -11.16 -10.73
CA PHE A 220 -5.77 -11.84 -10.94
C PHE A 220 -6.70 -11.01 -11.84
N PHE A 221 -6.86 -9.73 -11.53
CA PHE A 221 -7.69 -8.80 -12.29
C PHE A 221 -7.24 -8.69 -13.76
N ALA A 222 -5.94 -8.52 -14.00
CA ALA A 222 -5.38 -8.44 -15.34
C ALA A 222 -5.68 -9.70 -16.17
N ARG A 223 -5.59 -10.88 -15.58
CA ARG A 223 -5.82 -12.14 -16.30
C ARG A 223 -7.29 -12.45 -16.49
N GLU A 224 -8.05 -12.42 -15.41
CA GLU A 224 -9.42 -12.92 -15.40
C GLU A 224 -10.40 -11.89 -15.94
N MET A 225 -10.17 -10.61 -15.65
CA MET A 225 -11.09 -9.54 -16.03
C MET A 225 -10.65 -8.84 -17.31
N LEU A 226 -9.35 -8.53 -17.42
CA LEU A 226 -8.79 -7.83 -18.59
C LEU A 226 -8.29 -8.77 -19.70
N LYS A 227 -8.37 -10.10 -19.48
CA LYS A 227 -7.94 -11.13 -20.44
C LYS A 227 -6.53 -10.92 -20.97
N ALA A 228 -5.62 -10.51 -20.09
CA ALA A 228 -4.22 -10.27 -20.42
C ALA A 228 -3.58 -11.53 -21.04
N ARG A 229 -2.85 -11.32 -22.14
CA ARG A 229 -2.01 -12.32 -22.82
C ARG A 229 -0.54 -12.14 -22.49
N GLU A 230 -0.15 -10.90 -22.17
CA GLU A 230 1.20 -10.57 -21.71
C GLU A 230 1.11 -9.58 -20.55
N ILE A 231 1.80 -9.87 -19.45
CA ILE A 231 1.92 -9.01 -18.27
C ILE A 231 3.39 -8.64 -18.10
N VAL A 232 3.69 -7.35 -18.24
CA VAL A 232 4.94 -6.75 -17.81
C VAL A 232 4.70 -6.15 -16.43
N ASP A 233 5.34 -6.68 -15.42
CA ASP A 233 5.17 -6.28 -14.03
C ASP A 233 6.43 -5.58 -13.54
N ILE A 234 6.32 -4.29 -13.20
CA ILE A 234 7.41 -3.47 -12.68
C ILE A 234 7.22 -3.25 -11.20
N GLY A 235 8.18 -3.71 -10.40
CA GLY A 235 8.29 -3.38 -8.99
C GLY A 235 9.37 -2.33 -8.75
N ASN A 236 8.96 -1.12 -8.38
CA ASN A 236 9.83 -0.01 -8.03
C ASN A 236 10.11 0.04 -6.52
N SER A 237 11.37 0.15 -6.11
CA SER A 237 11.76 0.26 -4.69
C SER A 237 11.11 -0.83 -3.83
N ILE A 238 10.28 -0.50 -2.83
CA ILE A 238 9.55 -1.50 -2.02
C ILE A 238 8.64 -2.39 -2.86
N GLY A 239 8.09 -1.87 -3.96
CA GLY A 239 7.28 -2.61 -4.91
C GLY A 239 8.02 -3.80 -5.52
N GLY A 240 9.33 -3.68 -5.77
CA GLY A 240 10.16 -4.82 -6.20
C GLY A 240 10.30 -5.92 -5.16
N GLY A 241 10.28 -5.54 -3.87
CA GLY A 241 10.23 -6.48 -2.75
C GLY A 241 8.87 -7.15 -2.63
N VAL A 242 7.78 -6.38 -2.77
CA VAL A 242 6.40 -6.90 -2.78
C VAL A 242 6.20 -7.86 -3.94
N GLN A 243 6.62 -7.49 -5.15
CA GLN A 243 6.60 -8.34 -6.34
C GLN A 243 7.32 -9.66 -6.05
N GLY A 244 8.59 -9.60 -5.63
CA GLY A 244 9.39 -10.80 -5.36
C GLY A 244 8.80 -11.72 -4.29
N GLU A 245 8.21 -11.16 -3.24
CA GLU A 245 7.57 -11.94 -2.19
C GLU A 245 6.23 -12.52 -2.64
N SER A 246 5.43 -11.75 -3.38
CA SER A 246 4.11 -12.17 -3.85
C SER A 246 4.17 -13.33 -4.84
N LEU A 247 5.27 -13.42 -5.60
CA LEU A 247 5.52 -14.47 -6.59
C LEU A 247 5.66 -15.86 -6.00
N LYS A 248 5.94 -15.99 -4.69
CA LYS A 248 5.99 -17.28 -4.01
C LYS A 248 4.64 -17.99 -4.01
N ASP A 249 3.56 -17.20 -3.93
CA ASP A 249 2.18 -17.70 -3.83
C ASP A 249 1.33 -17.33 -5.07
N LEU A 250 1.89 -16.55 -6.00
CA LEU A 250 1.17 -16.14 -7.20
C LEU A 250 1.09 -17.32 -8.18
N VAL A 251 -0.13 -17.80 -8.43
CA VAL A 251 -0.38 -18.78 -9.50
C VAL A 251 -0.17 -18.08 -10.83
N LEU A 252 0.83 -18.49 -11.62
CA LEU A 252 1.06 -17.99 -12.98
C LEU A 252 0.27 -18.85 -13.98
N ALA A 253 -0.45 -18.20 -14.90
CA ALA A 253 -1.27 -18.89 -15.88
C ALA A 253 -0.41 -19.24 -17.11
N GLU A 254 -0.40 -20.50 -17.55
CA GLU A 254 0.48 -20.98 -18.63
C GLU A 254 0.27 -20.24 -19.96
N GLN A 255 -0.95 -19.79 -20.23
CA GLN A 255 -1.32 -19.06 -21.43
C GLN A 255 -0.94 -17.56 -21.42
N VAL A 256 -0.38 -17.06 -20.30
CA VAL A 256 0.00 -15.66 -20.13
C VAL A 256 1.51 -15.56 -20.11
N LYS A 257 2.08 -14.70 -20.95
CA LYS A 257 3.50 -14.38 -20.92
C LYS A 257 3.78 -13.37 -19.81
N TYR A 258 4.76 -13.65 -18.96
CA TYR A 258 5.14 -12.75 -17.86
C TYR A 258 6.55 -12.20 -18.06
N VAL A 259 6.71 -10.91 -17.77
CA VAL A 259 8.02 -10.25 -17.67
C VAL A 259 8.04 -9.49 -16.35
N PHE A 260 8.97 -9.85 -15.46
CA PHE A 260 9.13 -9.17 -14.17
C PHE A 260 10.37 -8.28 -14.20
N LEU A 261 10.18 -7.00 -13.89
CA LEU A 261 11.24 -6.00 -13.86
C LEU A 261 11.34 -5.41 -12.45
N LYS A 262 12.55 -5.47 -11.90
CA LYS A 262 12.88 -4.91 -10.60
C LYS A 262 13.64 -3.60 -10.79
N HIS A 263 13.05 -2.49 -10.35
CA HIS A 263 13.62 -1.16 -10.51
C HIS A 263 13.98 -0.56 -9.15
N MET A 264 15.24 -0.14 -8.98
CA MET A 264 15.75 0.50 -7.74
C MET A 264 15.34 -0.22 -6.44
N THR A 265 15.30 -1.54 -6.45
CA THR A 265 14.83 -2.37 -5.34
C THR A 265 15.98 -3.00 -4.56
N PHE A 266 15.65 -3.74 -3.50
CA PHE A 266 16.58 -4.40 -2.61
C PHE A 266 16.43 -5.93 -2.67
N ALA A 267 17.51 -6.64 -2.33
CA ALA A 267 17.46 -8.10 -2.20
C ALA A 267 16.76 -8.54 -0.91
N ARG A 268 16.91 -7.77 0.18
CA ARG A 268 16.33 -8.04 1.51
C ARG A 268 16.00 -6.74 2.21
N LEU A 269 14.84 -6.68 2.87
CA LEU A 269 14.44 -5.50 3.63
C LEU A 269 15.38 -5.23 4.81
N SER A 270 15.90 -6.29 5.44
CA SER A 270 16.91 -6.17 6.50
C SER A 270 18.15 -5.44 6.01
N GLY A 271 18.60 -5.65 4.77
CA GLY A 271 19.75 -4.94 4.21
C GLY A 271 19.49 -3.44 4.02
N VAL A 272 18.25 -3.03 3.79
CA VAL A 272 17.86 -1.61 3.78
C VAL A 272 17.91 -1.05 5.20
N ALA A 273 17.37 -1.79 6.17
CA ALA A 273 17.39 -1.40 7.57
C ALA A 273 18.83 -1.28 8.11
N ASP A 274 19.70 -2.24 7.82
CA ASP A 274 21.11 -2.24 8.23
C ASP A 274 21.82 -0.99 7.71
N ASN A 275 21.62 -0.64 6.43
CA ASN A 275 22.18 0.56 5.83
C ASN A 275 21.66 1.85 6.48
N LEU A 276 20.36 1.93 6.80
CA LEU A 276 19.79 3.09 7.49
C LEU A 276 20.33 3.22 8.92
N VAL A 277 20.39 2.11 9.66
CA VAL A 277 20.86 2.08 11.05
C VAL A 277 22.34 2.39 11.15
N ILE A 278 23.20 1.81 10.31
CA ILE A 278 24.65 2.08 10.32
C ILE A 278 24.91 3.57 10.04
N ASN A 279 24.20 4.16 9.07
CA ASN A 279 24.38 5.56 8.71
C ASN A 279 23.89 6.50 9.83
N HIS A 280 22.78 6.19 10.50
CA HIS A 280 22.26 7.01 11.61
C HIS A 280 22.99 6.79 12.93
N ALA A 281 23.47 5.57 13.21
CA ALA A 281 24.33 5.28 14.35
C ALA A 281 25.68 5.98 14.20
N GLY A 282 26.26 6.02 12.99
CA GLY A 282 27.45 6.81 12.70
C GLY A 282 27.26 8.31 12.96
N LEU A 283 26.09 8.85 12.59
CA LEU A 283 25.69 10.23 12.89
C LEU A 283 25.54 10.48 14.40
N LEU A 284 24.86 9.59 15.13
CA LEU A 284 24.71 9.68 16.59
C LEU A 284 26.06 9.59 17.33
N ILE A 285 26.95 8.69 16.89
CA ILE A 285 28.32 8.58 17.44
C ILE A 285 29.12 9.85 17.11
N SER A 286 28.95 10.44 15.94
CA SER A 286 29.60 11.72 15.59
C SER A 286 29.10 12.89 16.45
N PHE A 287 27.82 12.89 16.83
CA PHE A 287 27.23 13.88 17.73
C PHE A 287 27.63 13.70 19.20
N LEU A 288 27.92 12.46 19.63
CA LEU A 288 28.35 12.14 20.99
C LEU A 288 29.87 12.28 21.20
N ASN A 289 30.64 12.37 20.12
CA ASN A 289 32.08 12.63 20.14
C ASN A 289 32.44 14.13 20.00
N PHE A 290 31.44 15.01 20.14
CA PHE A 290 31.57 16.46 20.31
C PHE A 290 31.06 16.86 21.70
#